data_AF-A0A532UF07-F1
#
_entry.id   AF-A0A532UF07-F1
#
_cell.length_a   1.000
_cell.length_b   1.000
_cell.length_c   1.000
_cell.angle_alpha   90.00
_cell.angle_beta   90.00
_cell.angle_gamma   90.00
#
_symmetry.space_group_name_H-M   'P 1'
#
loop_
_entity.id
_entity.type
_entity.pdbx_description
1 polymer ?
#
loop_
_entity_poly.entity_id
_entity_poly.type
_entity_poly.pdbx_seq_one_letter_code
_entity_poly.pdbx_strand_id
1 'polypeptide(L)'
;MKPEYFRQNEELIPLVLLVASATFAVLMMVKTTSFFAASAKAEHVVKRAVEQNGSNAEDIEEIVAEASAIADELKKGSLFVPPAPKPGHPVTAVLGILGDEALIRGKWYKAGDKVRDAKIVAIEPTQVRIEWQGVEKVFAPNQAASSSGSIWSRSTGRSAKVVAQAKGSPQKLAEMVQIGRRESLGAGQQLSDEQIAKLEQKAEKQRLAIEKKELQKASAAYKKSVQTGQRKAAAQKKKTPSDIRKAKEKAAGKKTVRLTQK
;
A
#
# COMPACT_ATOMS: atom_id res chain seq x y z
N MET A 1 -57.43 34.60 12.88
CA MET A 1 -57.81 33.18 12.74
C MET A 1 -56.74 32.33 13.40
N LYS A 2 -57.04 31.73 14.56
CA LYS A 2 -56.14 30.82 15.27
C LYS A 2 -56.58 29.38 14.96
N PRO A 3 -55.71 28.48 14.51
CA PRO A 3 -56.11 27.12 14.16
C PRO A 3 -56.29 26.28 15.43
N GLU A 4 -57.53 25.81 15.67
CA GLU A 4 -57.87 24.91 16.80
C GLU A 4 -57.56 23.42 16.54
N TYR A 5 -56.75 23.10 15.52
CA TYR A 5 -56.54 21.72 15.06
C TYR A 5 -55.58 20.87 15.93
N PHE A 6 -54.97 21.41 16.97
CA PHE A 6 -53.92 20.69 17.72
C PHE A 6 -54.40 19.87 18.92
N ARG A 7 -55.63 20.06 19.43
CA ARG A 7 -56.07 19.44 20.69
C ARG A 7 -56.51 17.97 20.60
N GLN A 8 -56.88 17.46 19.42
CA GLN A 8 -57.30 16.06 19.28
C GLN A 8 -56.14 15.08 19.03
N ASN A 9 -54.91 15.58 18.83
CA ASN A 9 -53.76 14.73 18.51
C ASN A 9 -52.86 14.43 19.71
N GLU A 10 -53.09 15.06 20.87
CA GLU A 10 -52.24 14.87 22.06
C GLU A 10 -52.30 13.43 22.61
N GLU A 11 -53.40 12.70 22.37
CA GLU A 11 -53.52 11.28 22.74
C GLU A 11 -53.04 10.31 21.65
N LEU A 12 -53.03 10.74 20.38
CA LEU A 12 -52.55 9.93 19.26
C LEU A 12 -51.03 9.87 19.20
N ILE A 13 -50.35 10.97 19.55
CA ILE A 13 -48.88 11.03 19.58
C ILE A 13 -48.27 9.95 20.48
N PRO A 14 -48.66 9.79 21.77
CA PRO A 14 -48.08 8.75 22.62
C PRO A 14 -48.44 7.34 22.14
N LEU A 15 -49.64 7.13 21.58
CA LEU A 15 -50.05 5.84 21.04
C LEU A 15 -49.19 5.44 19.82
N VAL A 16 -49.00 6.36 18.87
CA VAL A 16 -48.17 6.13 17.68
C VAL A 16 -46.70 5.93 18.08
N LEU A 17 -46.20 6.70 19.05
CA LEU A 17 -44.84 6.56 19.56
C LEU A 17 -44.63 5.21 20.27
N LEU A 18 -45.63 4.72 21.00
CA LEU A 18 -45.58 3.43 21.68
C LEU A 18 -45.56 2.27 20.67
N VAL A 19 -46.37 2.34 19.62
CA VAL A 19 -46.36 1.36 18.52
C VAL A 19 -45.02 1.38 17.77
N ALA A 20 -44.49 2.58 17.48
CA ALA A 20 -43.18 2.74 16.86
C ALA A 20 -42.06 2.18 17.75
N SER A 21 -42.11 2.40 19.06
CA SER A 21 -41.13 1.85 20.00
C SER A 21 -41.18 0.33 20.07
N ALA A 22 -42.39 -0.25 20.19
CA ALA A 22 -42.58 -1.69 20.23
C ALA A 22 -42.07 -2.38 18.95
N THR A 23 -42.34 -1.81 17.77
CA THR A 23 -41.85 -2.34 16.50
C THR A 23 -40.32 -2.28 16.39
N PHE A 24 -39.69 -1.19 16.86
CA PHE A 24 -38.23 -1.08 16.92
C PHE A 24 -37.59 -2.14 17.84
N ALA A 25 -38.19 -2.41 19.00
CA ALA A 25 -37.71 -3.43 19.92
C ALA A 25 -37.71 -4.84 19.28
N VAL A 26 -38.80 -5.19 18.58
CA VAL A 26 -38.91 -6.46 17.84
C VAL A 26 -37.86 -6.55 16.73
N LEU A 27 -37.66 -5.48 15.96
CA LEU A 27 -36.63 -5.42 14.91
C LEU A 27 -35.22 -5.64 15.48
N MET A 28 -34.91 -5.06 16.65
CA MET A 28 -33.63 -5.27 17.32
C MET A 28 -33.46 -6.71 17.81
N MET A 29 -34.51 -7.35 18.36
CA MET A 29 -34.45 -8.77 18.73
C MET A 29 -34.22 -9.68 17.51
N VAL A 30 -34.89 -9.43 16.38
CA VAL A 30 -34.70 -10.22 15.16
C VAL A 30 -33.29 -10.04 14.59
N LYS A 31 -32.76 -8.81 14.61
CA LYS A 31 -31.38 -8.56 14.15
C LYS A 31 -30.35 -9.23 15.05
N THR A 32 -30.44 -9.04 16.36
CA THR A 32 -29.48 -9.63 17.30
C THR A 32 -29.48 -11.16 17.21
N THR A 33 -30.65 -11.81 17.18
CA THR A 33 -30.76 -13.27 17.03
C THR A 33 -30.20 -13.79 15.70
N SER A 34 -30.43 -13.09 14.58
CA SER A 34 -29.84 -13.47 13.29
C SER A 34 -28.32 -13.30 13.24
N PHE A 35 -27.75 -12.30 13.93
CA PHE A 35 -26.30 -12.18 14.12
C PHE A 35 -25.72 -13.38 14.89
N PHE A 36 -26.38 -13.82 15.97
CA PHE A 36 -25.95 -15.01 16.71
C PHE A 36 -26.00 -16.28 15.85
N ALA A 37 -27.06 -16.47 15.07
CA ALA A 37 -27.19 -17.63 14.18
C ALA A 37 -26.14 -17.62 13.06
N ALA A 38 -25.80 -16.45 12.52
CA ALA A 38 -24.74 -16.31 11.53
C ALA A 38 -23.34 -16.57 12.13
N SER A 39 -23.09 -16.08 13.35
CA SER A 39 -21.81 -16.28 14.04
C SER A 39 -21.55 -17.75 14.34
N ALA A 40 -22.57 -18.49 14.77
CA ALA A 40 -22.44 -19.93 15.02
C ALA A 40 -22.08 -20.73 13.74
N LYS A 41 -22.62 -20.32 12.58
CA LYS A 41 -22.26 -20.94 11.29
C LYS A 41 -20.84 -20.59 10.85
N ALA A 42 -20.39 -19.36 11.12
CA ALA A 42 -19.01 -18.95 10.82
C ALA A 42 -17.99 -19.76 11.62
N GLU A 43 -18.23 -19.99 12.92
CA GLU A 43 -17.36 -20.82 13.74
C GLU A 43 -17.27 -22.26 13.22
N HIS A 44 -18.39 -22.85 12.78
CA HIS A 44 -18.40 -24.21 12.26
C HIS A 44 -17.67 -24.32 10.91
N VAL A 45 -17.72 -23.27 10.08
CA VAL A 45 -16.95 -23.21 8.82
C VAL A 45 -15.46 -23.03 9.11
N VAL A 46 -15.09 -22.19 10.08
CA VAL A 46 -13.69 -22.00 10.49
C VAL A 46 -13.13 -23.28 11.11
N LYS A 47 -13.84 -23.92 12.05
CA LYS A 47 -13.42 -25.20 12.63
C LYS A 47 -13.25 -26.28 11.57
N ARG A 48 -14.21 -26.40 10.65
CA ARG A 48 -14.11 -27.38 9.55
C ARG A 48 -12.99 -27.05 8.59
N ALA A 49 -12.72 -25.77 8.31
CA ALA A 49 -11.59 -25.36 7.50
C ALA A 49 -10.26 -25.64 8.21
N VAL A 50 -10.16 -25.43 9.52
CA VAL A 50 -8.98 -25.76 10.34
C VAL A 50 -8.76 -27.27 10.42
N GLU A 51 -9.82 -28.05 10.62
CA GLU A 51 -9.77 -29.53 10.63
C GLU A 51 -9.45 -30.11 9.25
N GLN A 52 -10.02 -29.55 8.17
CA GLN A 52 -9.72 -29.97 6.80
C GLN A 52 -8.34 -29.51 6.33
N ASN A 53 -7.87 -28.35 6.77
CA ASN A 53 -6.50 -27.92 6.50
C ASN A 53 -5.48 -28.69 7.32
N GLY A 54 -5.91 -29.41 8.38
CA GLY A 54 -5.11 -30.38 9.15
C GLY A 54 -3.63 -30.01 9.17
N SER A 55 -3.36 -28.74 9.47
CA SER A 55 -2.07 -28.14 9.13
C SER A 55 -1.11 -28.69 10.15
N ASN A 56 -0.26 -29.63 9.73
CA ASN A 56 0.83 -30.09 10.56
C ASN A 56 1.57 -28.82 11.00
N ALA A 57 1.83 -28.68 12.30
CA ALA A 57 2.51 -27.50 12.81
C ALA A 57 3.83 -27.25 12.04
N GLU A 58 4.45 -28.34 11.57
CA GLU A 58 5.63 -28.36 10.70
C GLU A 58 5.40 -27.67 9.35
N ASP A 59 4.25 -27.89 8.68
CA ASP A 59 3.92 -27.26 7.39
C ASP A 59 3.70 -25.74 7.54
N ILE A 60 3.14 -25.31 8.67
CA ILE A 60 2.96 -23.88 8.96
C ILE A 60 4.32 -23.21 9.21
N GLU A 61 5.21 -23.86 9.95
CA GLU A 61 6.54 -23.35 10.21
C GLU A 61 7.34 -23.20 8.90
N GLU A 62 7.21 -24.14 7.97
CA GLU A 62 7.83 -24.05 6.64
C GLU A 62 7.28 -22.86 5.85
N ILE A 63 5.94 -22.69 5.77
CA ILE A 63 5.32 -21.55 5.07
C ILE A 63 5.71 -20.21 5.70
N VAL A 64 5.79 -20.15 7.03
CA VAL A 64 6.20 -18.93 7.74
C VAL A 64 7.68 -18.64 7.49
N ALA A 65 8.54 -19.67 7.48
CA ALA A 65 9.95 -19.52 7.16
C ALA A 65 10.14 -19.01 5.72
N GLU A 66 9.45 -19.60 4.74
CA GLU A 66 9.46 -19.14 3.34
C GLU A 66 8.97 -17.69 3.20
N ALA A 67 7.83 -17.36 3.82
CA ALA A 67 7.28 -16.01 3.78
C ALA A 67 8.22 -14.99 4.44
N SER A 68 8.88 -15.37 5.54
CA SER A 68 9.86 -14.52 6.23
C SER A 68 11.10 -14.25 5.36
N ALA A 69 11.59 -15.28 4.66
CA ALA A 69 12.72 -15.15 3.74
C ALA A 69 12.41 -14.20 2.58
N ILE A 70 11.20 -14.33 1.98
CA ILE A 70 10.73 -13.44 0.91
C ILE A 70 10.56 -12.00 1.44
N ALA A 71 10.02 -11.84 2.64
CA ALA A 71 9.85 -10.52 3.26
C ALA A 71 11.21 -9.84 3.50
N ASP A 72 12.23 -10.58 3.92
CA ASP A 72 13.56 -10.03 4.14
C ASP A 72 14.30 -9.72 2.83
N GLU A 73 14.07 -10.50 1.77
CA GLU A 73 14.55 -10.16 0.43
C GLU A 73 13.88 -8.87 -0.09
N LEU A 74 12.57 -8.74 0.10
CA LEU A 74 11.83 -7.52 -0.23
C LEU A 74 12.29 -6.32 0.60
N LYS A 75 12.64 -6.48 1.88
CA LYS A 75 13.22 -5.41 2.70
C LYS A 75 14.56 -4.93 2.15
N LYS A 76 15.42 -5.83 1.66
CA LYS A 76 16.72 -5.48 1.07
C LYS A 76 16.58 -4.67 -0.22
N GLY A 77 15.55 -4.95 -1.03
CA GLY A 77 15.24 -4.24 -2.27
C GLY A 77 14.29 -3.04 -2.14
N SER A 78 13.74 -2.80 -0.95
CA SER A 78 12.70 -1.79 -0.77
C SER A 78 13.27 -0.37 -0.71
N LEU A 79 12.91 0.43 -1.70
CA LEU A 79 13.15 1.88 -1.76
C LEU A 79 12.42 2.67 -0.66
N PHE A 80 11.56 2.01 0.13
CA PHE A 80 10.80 2.60 1.22
C PHE A 80 11.41 2.34 2.60
N VAL A 81 12.46 1.51 2.69
CA VAL A 81 13.28 1.49 3.91
C VAL A 81 14.04 2.80 3.93
N PRO A 82 13.81 3.68 4.92
CA PRO A 82 14.58 4.91 5.03
C PRO A 82 16.05 4.50 5.03
N PRO A 83 16.90 5.15 4.20
CA PRO A 83 18.30 4.79 4.12
C PRO A 83 18.89 4.77 5.52
N ALA A 84 19.72 3.77 5.81
CA ALA A 84 20.37 3.66 7.12
C ALA A 84 20.91 5.03 7.52
N PRO A 85 20.67 5.48 8.77
CA PRO A 85 21.01 6.82 9.19
C PRO A 85 22.51 7.02 8.92
N LYS A 86 22.83 7.97 8.05
CA LYS A 86 24.22 8.31 7.78
C LYS A 86 24.90 8.61 9.11
N PRO A 87 26.17 8.22 9.31
CA PRO A 87 26.89 8.52 10.54
C PRO A 87 26.68 9.99 10.88
N GLY A 88 26.27 10.29 12.11
CA GLY A 88 26.02 11.67 12.50
C GLY A 88 27.30 12.49 12.36
N HIS A 89 27.17 13.76 11.97
CA HIS A 89 28.31 14.67 11.94
C HIS A 89 28.97 14.71 13.34
N PRO A 90 30.30 14.54 13.45
CA PRO A 90 30.96 14.36 14.75
C PRO A 90 30.83 15.60 15.65
N VAL A 91 30.62 16.77 15.05
CA VAL A 91 30.25 18.00 15.75
C VAL A 91 28.73 18.16 15.71
N THR A 92 28.10 18.03 16.87
CA THR A 92 26.64 18.19 17.02
C THR A 92 26.27 19.64 17.34
N ALA A 93 27.10 20.32 18.16
CA ALA A 93 26.87 21.69 18.59
C ALA A 93 28.19 22.44 18.74
N VAL A 94 28.15 23.74 18.40
CA VAL A 94 29.17 24.73 18.73
C VAL A 94 28.60 25.54 19.89
N LEU A 95 29.28 25.57 21.03
CA LEU A 95 28.78 26.23 22.25
C LEU A 95 29.03 27.73 22.25
N GLY A 96 30.07 28.18 21.55
CA GLY A 96 30.46 29.59 21.50
C GLY A 96 31.57 29.82 20.48
N ILE A 97 31.74 31.08 20.10
CA ILE A 97 32.80 31.56 19.22
C ILE A 97 33.44 32.76 19.94
N LEU A 98 34.77 32.80 19.98
CA LEU A 98 35.53 33.89 20.60
C LEU A 98 36.69 34.24 19.68
N GLY A 99 36.54 35.30 18.89
CA GLY A 99 37.51 35.68 17.86
C GLY A 99 37.69 34.56 16.83
N ASP A 100 38.91 34.04 16.72
CA ASP A 100 39.30 32.97 15.78
C ASP A 100 39.24 31.56 16.40
N GLU A 101 38.57 31.42 17.55
CA GLU A 101 38.43 30.16 18.27
C GLU A 101 36.96 29.76 18.44
N ALA A 102 36.67 28.47 18.31
CA ALA A 102 35.34 27.89 18.48
C ALA A 102 35.32 26.89 19.64
N LEU A 103 34.33 27.01 20.52
CA LEU A 103 34.13 26.11 21.66
C LEU A 103 33.30 24.89 21.24
N ILE A 104 33.95 23.75 21.05
CA ILE A 104 33.31 22.48 20.65
C ILE A 104 33.56 21.45 21.74
N ARG A 105 32.50 20.90 22.33
CA ARG A 105 32.57 19.92 23.44
C ARG A 105 33.47 20.37 24.61
N GLY A 106 33.42 21.65 24.95
CA GLY A 106 34.18 22.21 26.07
C GLY A 106 35.67 22.45 25.80
N LYS A 107 36.12 22.31 24.55
CA LYS A 107 37.49 22.66 24.13
C LYS A 107 37.46 23.74 23.06
N TRP A 108 38.38 24.69 23.15
CA TRP A 108 38.60 25.72 22.15
C TRP A 108 39.45 25.16 21.01
N TYR A 109 39.01 25.38 19.77
CA TYR A 109 39.68 24.94 18.55
C TYR A 109 39.84 26.11 17.58
N LYS A 110 40.97 26.15 16.85
CA LYS A 110 41.28 27.17 15.84
C LYS A 110 40.93 26.72 14.44
N ALA A 111 40.91 27.67 13.50
CA ALA A 111 40.80 27.36 12.08
C ALA A 111 41.98 26.47 11.65
N GLY A 112 41.67 25.36 10.99
CA GLY A 112 42.65 24.33 10.60
C GLY A 112 42.73 23.13 11.54
N ASP A 113 42.25 23.23 12.79
CA ASP A 113 42.25 22.11 13.73
C ASP A 113 41.27 21.00 13.32
N LYS A 114 41.57 19.77 13.74
CA LYS A 114 40.73 18.60 13.51
C LYS A 114 40.00 18.19 14.78
N VAL A 115 38.68 18.07 14.68
CA VAL A 115 37.80 17.55 15.74
C VAL A 115 37.31 16.17 15.31
N ARG A 116 37.97 15.12 15.82
CA ARG A 116 37.84 13.73 15.31
C ARG A 116 38.21 13.68 13.81
N ASP A 117 37.23 13.39 12.96
CA ASP A 117 37.40 13.28 11.50
C ASP A 117 36.95 14.53 10.74
N ALA A 118 36.52 15.57 11.44
CA ALA A 118 36.06 16.82 10.84
C ALA A 118 37.14 17.91 10.95
N LYS A 119 37.33 18.69 9.90
CA LYS A 119 38.31 19.78 9.83
C LYS A 119 37.59 21.12 9.90
N ILE A 120 38.08 22.02 10.76
CA ILE A 120 37.55 23.38 10.83
C ILE A 120 38.17 24.18 9.67
N VAL A 121 37.34 24.59 8.71
CA VAL A 121 37.80 25.33 7.52
C VAL A 121 37.93 26.82 7.84
N ALA A 122 36.90 27.39 8.46
CA ALA A 122 36.85 28.80 8.80
C ALA A 122 36.01 29.03 10.06
N ILE A 123 36.44 30.00 10.87
CA ILE A 123 35.69 30.50 12.02
C ILE A 123 35.33 31.94 11.70
N GLU A 124 34.03 32.21 11.56
CA GLU A 124 33.48 33.55 11.41
C GLU A 124 32.79 33.97 12.73
N PRO A 125 32.60 35.27 12.99
CA PRO A 125 32.05 35.74 14.27
C PRO A 125 30.68 35.14 14.65
N THR A 126 29.88 34.75 13.65
CA THR A 126 28.51 34.23 13.83
C THR A 126 28.34 32.76 13.42
N GLN A 127 29.34 32.18 12.74
CA GLN A 127 29.23 30.84 12.16
C GLN A 127 30.59 30.15 12.02
N VAL A 128 30.62 28.83 12.15
CA VAL A 128 31.81 27.99 11.95
C VAL A 128 31.56 27.05 10.79
N ARG A 129 32.47 27.04 9.82
CA ARG A 129 32.43 26.12 8.68
C ARG A 129 33.30 24.92 8.98
N ILE A 130 32.68 23.74 9.01
CA ILE A 130 33.35 22.49 9.31
C ILE A 130 33.17 21.55 8.13
N GLU A 131 34.27 21.05 7.60
CA GLU A 131 34.29 20.05 6.53
C GLU A 131 34.34 18.65 7.14
N TRP A 132 33.41 17.79 6.74
CA TRP A 132 33.38 16.40 7.14
C TRP A 132 33.02 15.51 5.94
N GLN A 133 33.87 14.53 5.64
CA GLN A 133 33.76 13.66 4.46
C GLN A 133 33.59 14.42 3.14
N GLY A 134 34.27 15.57 2.99
CA GLY A 134 34.20 16.43 1.79
C GLY A 134 32.92 17.26 1.68
N VAL A 135 32.07 17.27 2.72
CA VAL A 135 30.87 18.12 2.79
C VAL A 135 31.11 19.21 3.84
N GLU A 136 31.06 20.46 3.40
CA GLU A 136 31.09 21.62 4.31
C GLU A 136 29.72 21.82 4.94
N LYS A 137 29.69 21.93 6.28
CA LYS A 137 28.50 22.26 7.05
C LYS A 137 28.75 23.49 7.91
N VAL A 138 27.78 24.39 7.91
CA VAL A 138 27.82 25.64 8.67
C VAL A 138 27.12 25.41 10.00
N PHE A 139 27.77 25.80 11.09
CA PHE A 139 27.24 25.73 12.44
C PHE A 139 27.19 27.12 13.06
N ALA A 140 26.04 27.51 13.59
CA ALA A 140 25.88 28.72 14.39
C ALA A 140 25.66 28.34 15.87
N PRO A 141 26.14 29.14 16.85
CA PRO A 141 26.12 28.81 18.27
C PRO A 141 24.75 28.38 18.83
N ASN A 142 23.65 28.89 18.25
CA ASN A 142 22.29 28.63 18.72
C ASN A 142 21.46 27.73 17.78
N GLN A 143 21.99 27.31 16.63
CA GLN A 143 21.24 26.49 15.67
C GLN A 143 21.36 24.98 15.92
N ALA A 144 22.22 24.55 16.84
CA ALA A 144 22.45 23.12 17.10
C ALA A 144 21.23 22.40 17.69
N ALA A 145 20.34 23.12 18.40
CA ALA A 145 19.15 22.53 19.01
C ALA A 145 18.00 22.26 18.01
N SER A 146 17.98 22.89 16.83
CA SER A 146 16.85 22.80 15.90
C SER A 146 17.02 21.79 14.75
N SER A 147 18.20 21.17 14.59
CA SER A 147 18.48 20.30 13.43
C SER A 147 18.29 18.80 13.64
N SER A 148 17.87 18.34 14.83
CA SER A 148 17.63 16.90 15.09
C SER A 148 16.15 16.46 15.08
N GLY A 149 15.20 17.35 14.77
CA GLY A 149 13.78 17.01 14.92
C GLY A 149 12.77 17.77 14.06
N SER A 150 13.11 18.20 12.83
CA SER A 150 12.14 18.90 11.98
C SER A 150 12.25 18.50 10.51
N ILE A 151 11.61 17.38 10.16
CA ILE A 151 11.23 17.03 8.78
C ILE A 151 10.02 17.88 8.30
N TRP A 152 9.44 18.73 9.14
CA TRP A 152 8.26 19.55 8.81
C TRP A 152 8.51 21.06 8.97
N SER A 153 9.46 21.61 8.22
CA SER A 153 9.38 23.01 7.84
C SER A 153 8.41 23.13 6.67
N ARG A 154 7.10 23.24 6.98
CA ARG A 154 6.12 23.81 6.05
C ARG A 154 6.59 25.22 5.70
N SER A 155 7.31 25.32 4.59
CA SER A 155 7.50 26.58 3.88
C SER A 155 6.13 27.02 3.36
N THR A 156 5.40 27.79 4.16
CA THR A 156 4.33 28.67 3.68
C THR A 156 5.00 29.84 2.97
N GLY A 157 5.45 29.59 1.74
CA GLY A 157 5.98 30.58 0.81
C GLY A 157 4.96 30.87 -0.28
N ARG A 158 4.23 31.98 -0.11
CA ARG A 158 3.30 32.57 -1.07
C ARG A 158 4.10 33.19 -2.23
N SER A 159 3.55 33.07 -3.44
CA SER A 159 3.82 33.87 -4.66
C SER A 159 4.97 33.45 -5.56
N ALA A 160 4.64 33.00 -6.79
CA ALA A 160 4.86 33.80 -7.99
C ALA A 160 4.21 33.13 -9.21
N LYS A 161 3.22 33.83 -9.76
CA LYS A 161 2.67 33.61 -11.09
C LYS A 161 3.77 33.90 -12.12
N VAL A 162 4.34 32.87 -12.75
CA VAL A 162 5.13 33.03 -13.97
C VAL A 162 4.42 32.30 -15.09
N VAL A 163 3.81 33.12 -15.95
CA VAL A 163 3.34 32.76 -17.28
C VAL A 163 4.59 32.50 -18.13
N ALA A 164 4.74 31.28 -18.66
CA ALA A 164 5.61 31.04 -19.80
C ALA A 164 5.07 29.88 -20.63
N GLN A 165 4.47 30.31 -21.73
CA GLN A 165 4.03 29.58 -22.91
C GLN A 165 5.19 28.80 -23.54
N ALA A 166 5.04 27.49 -23.74
CA ALA A 166 5.87 26.73 -24.66
C ALA A 166 5.03 25.69 -25.42
N LYS A 167 4.97 25.93 -26.73
CA LYS A 167 4.35 25.11 -27.78
C LYS A 167 5.14 23.81 -27.99
N GLY A 168 4.41 22.72 -28.18
CA GLY A 168 4.77 21.69 -29.16
C GLY A 168 5.50 20.44 -28.65
N SER A 169 4.77 19.33 -28.52
CA SER A 169 4.91 18.15 -29.39
C SER A 169 4.04 16.98 -28.87
N PRO A 170 3.41 16.18 -29.76
CA PRO A 170 2.55 15.08 -29.35
C PRO A 170 3.38 13.79 -29.27
N GLN A 171 3.78 13.38 -28.07
CA GLN A 171 4.22 12.01 -27.85
C GLN A 171 3.13 11.21 -27.14
N LYS A 172 2.53 10.38 -27.98
CA LYS A 172 1.62 9.27 -27.72
C LYS A 172 2.32 8.28 -26.77
N LEU A 173 2.24 8.53 -25.48
CA LEU A 173 2.67 7.60 -24.44
C LEU A 173 1.45 7.15 -23.64
N ALA A 174 1.50 5.86 -23.34
CA ALA A 174 0.43 5.03 -22.80
C ALA A 174 -0.42 5.74 -21.75
N GLU A 175 -1.72 5.55 -21.90
CA GLU A 175 -2.77 5.82 -20.92
C GLU A 175 -2.45 5.09 -19.61
N MET A 176 -1.60 5.73 -18.81
CA MET A 176 -1.36 5.38 -17.43
C MET A 176 -2.61 5.80 -16.68
N VAL A 177 -3.41 4.80 -16.28
CA VAL A 177 -4.57 4.96 -15.41
C VAL A 177 -4.09 5.65 -14.13
N GLN A 178 -4.22 6.98 -14.10
CA GLN A 178 -4.12 7.79 -12.89
C GLN A 178 -5.24 7.34 -11.96
N ILE A 179 -4.93 6.38 -11.09
CA ILE A 179 -5.73 6.12 -9.90
C ILE A 179 -5.68 7.43 -9.11
N GLY A 180 -6.84 8.08 -9.05
CA GLY A 180 -7.03 9.43 -8.57
C GLY A 180 -6.25 9.72 -7.30
N ARG A 181 -5.43 10.76 -7.39
CA ARG A 181 -4.96 11.57 -6.28
C ARG A 181 -6.15 11.80 -5.34
N ARG A 182 -6.19 11.11 -4.20
CA ARG A 182 -7.07 11.44 -3.08
C ARG A 182 -6.71 12.87 -2.67
N GLU A 183 -7.44 13.84 -3.20
CA GLU A 183 -7.53 15.15 -2.59
C GLU A 183 -7.94 14.90 -1.14
N SER A 184 -7.06 15.29 -0.21
CA SER A 184 -7.38 15.25 1.20
C SER A 184 -8.52 16.23 1.41
N LEU A 185 -9.74 15.71 1.37
CA LEU A 185 -10.95 16.42 1.75
C LEU A 185 -10.72 16.91 3.18
N GLY A 186 -10.69 18.24 3.31
CA GLY A 186 -10.57 18.93 4.57
C GLY A 186 -11.59 18.39 5.56
N ALA A 187 -11.13 18.21 6.79
CA ALA A 187 -11.97 17.81 7.90
C ALA A 187 -13.21 18.71 7.98
N GLY A 188 -14.40 18.10 7.92
CA GLY A 188 -15.63 18.71 8.45
C GLY A 188 -16.82 18.88 7.51
N GLN A 189 -16.74 18.51 6.23
CA GLN A 189 -17.93 18.54 5.37
C GLN A 189 -18.72 17.23 5.53
N GLN A 190 -19.70 17.24 6.46
CA GLN A 190 -20.67 16.15 6.59
C GLN A 190 -21.43 16.02 5.27
N LEU A 191 -21.14 14.95 4.52
CA LEU A 191 -21.85 14.60 3.29
C LEU A 191 -23.30 14.31 3.65
N SER A 192 -24.25 15.00 3.01
CA SER A 192 -25.68 14.75 3.20
C SER A 192 -26.04 13.29 2.88
N ASP A 193 -27.03 12.73 3.56
CA ASP A 193 -27.47 11.32 3.39
C ASP A 193 -27.80 10.99 1.92
N GLU A 194 -28.28 11.96 1.14
CA GLU A 194 -28.57 11.80 -0.29
C GLU A 194 -27.29 11.59 -1.13
N GLN A 195 -26.18 12.22 -0.75
CA GLN A 195 -24.88 12.02 -1.42
C GLN A 195 -24.29 10.65 -1.10
N ILE A 196 -24.49 10.17 0.13
CA ILE A 196 -24.07 8.83 0.55
C ILE A 196 -24.82 7.77 -0.27
N ALA A 197 -26.14 7.89 -0.39
CA ALA A 197 -26.95 6.98 -1.20
C ALA A 197 -26.55 6.97 -2.69
N LYS A 198 -26.22 8.13 -3.26
CA LYS A 198 -25.72 8.21 -4.65
C LYS A 198 -24.36 7.55 -4.83
N LEU A 199 -23.47 7.66 -3.83
CA LEU A 199 -22.17 7.00 -3.84
C LEU A 199 -22.30 5.49 -3.73
N GLU A 200 -23.19 4.99 -2.87
CA GLU A 200 -23.49 3.56 -2.73
C GLU A 200 -24.07 2.98 -4.02
N GLN A 201 -25.07 3.63 -4.62
CA GLN A 201 -25.63 3.20 -5.91
C GLN A 201 -24.58 3.18 -7.02
N LYS A 202 -23.65 4.14 -7.02
CA LYS A 202 -22.55 4.17 -7.99
C LYS A 202 -21.56 3.02 -7.77
N ALA A 203 -21.25 2.72 -6.51
CA ALA A 203 -20.37 1.61 -6.14
C ALA A 203 -21.00 0.24 -6.51
N GLU A 204 -22.30 0.06 -6.26
CA GLU A 204 -23.02 -1.17 -6.64
C GLU A 204 -23.05 -1.37 -8.16
N LYS A 205 -23.35 -0.30 -8.92
CA LYS A 205 -23.31 -0.36 -10.40
C LYS A 205 -21.92 -0.74 -10.92
N GLN A 206 -20.85 -0.23 -10.29
CA GLN A 206 -19.48 -0.60 -10.66
C GLN A 206 -19.17 -2.06 -10.32
N ARG A 207 -19.61 -2.55 -9.15
CA ARG A 207 -19.44 -3.97 -8.77
C ARG A 207 -20.13 -4.91 -9.77
N LEU A 208 -21.39 -4.65 -10.11
CA LEU A 208 -22.13 -5.44 -11.08
C LEU A 208 -21.49 -5.40 -12.48
N ALA A 209 -20.91 -4.26 -12.88
CA ALA A 209 -20.19 -4.16 -14.15
C ALA A 209 -18.90 -4.98 -14.18
N ILE A 210 -18.16 -5.03 -13.06
CA ILE A 210 -16.96 -5.86 -12.92
C ILE A 210 -17.34 -7.34 -12.95
N GLU A 211 -18.36 -7.74 -12.19
CA GLU A 211 -18.84 -9.12 -12.14
C GLU A 211 -19.30 -9.62 -13.51
N LYS A 212 -20.07 -8.81 -14.26
CA LYS A 212 -20.46 -9.14 -15.64
C LYS A 212 -19.25 -9.31 -16.56
N LYS A 213 -18.22 -8.47 -16.43
CA LYS A 213 -16.99 -8.60 -17.23
C LYS A 213 -16.23 -9.88 -16.89
N GLU A 214 -16.15 -10.25 -15.61
CA GLU A 214 -15.48 -11.48 -15.18
C GLU A 214 -16.24 -12.73 -15.66
N LEU A 215 -17.57 -12.76 -15.55
CA LEU A 215 -18.40 -13.84 -16.11
C LEU A 215 -18.24 -13.96 -17.63
N GLN A 216 -18.18 -12.82 -18.33
CA GLN A 216 -17.96 -12.80 -19.78
C GLN A 216 -16.58 -13.37 -20.14
N LYS A 217 -15.51 -12.98 -19.44
CA LYS A 217 -14.16 -13.54 -19.63
C LYS A 217 -14.12 -15.04 -19.33
N ALA A 218 -14.73 -15.48 -18.23
CA ALA A 218 -14.78 -16.89 -17.85
C ALA A 218 -15.50 -17.73 -18.91
N SER A 219 -16.65 -17.25 -19.42
CA SER A 219 -17.38 -17.95 -20.49
C SER A 219 -16.59 -18.00 -21.80
N ALA A 220 -15.84 -16.95 -22.14
CA ALA A 220 -14.97 -16.92 -23.32
C ALA A 220 -13.79 -17.89 -23.18
N ALA A 221 -13.17 -17.95 -21.99
CA ALA A 221 -12.10 -18.90 -21.69
C ALA A 221 -12.59 -20.36 -21.78
N TYR A 222 -13.79 -20.64 -21.26
CA TYR A 222 -14.41 -21.96 -21.37
C TYR A 222 -14.71 -22.35 -22.83
N LYS A 223 -15.27 -21.45 -23.64
CA LYS A 223 -15.48 -21.71 -25.08
C LYS A 223 -14.16 -22.02 -25.80
N LYS A 224 -13.09 -21.28 -25.47
CA LYS A 224 -11.76 -21.50 -26.06
C LYS A 224 -11.15 -22.85 -25.66
N SER A 225 -11.33 -23.29 -24.42
CA SER A 225 -10.83 -24.60 -23.98
C SER A 225 -11.58 -25.76 -24.63
N VAL A 226 -12.92 -25.66 -24.75
CA VAL A 226 -13.76 -26.65 -25.45
C VAL A 226 -13.35 -26.76 -26.93
N GLN A 227 -13.19 -25.62 -27.63
CA GLN A 227 -12.78 -25.61 -29.04
C GLN A 227 -11.37 -26.21 -29.23
N THR A 228 -10.46 -25.92 -28.29
CA THR A 228 -9.09 -26.49 -28.32
C THR A 228 -9.10 -28.00 -28.09
N GLY A 229 -9.94 -28.48 -27.18
CA GLY A 229 -10.14 -29.92 -26.93
C GLY A 229 -10.66 -30.66 -28.16
N GLN A 230 -11.68 -30.09 -28.83
CA GLN A 230 -12.24 -30.67 -30.06
C GLN A 230 -11.21 -30.73 -31.20
N ARG A 231 -10.37 -29.69 -31.38
CA ARG A 231 -9.29 -29.70 -32.38
C ARG A 231 -8.23 -30.77 -32.09
N LYS A 232 -7.85 -30.96 -30.82
CA LYS A 232 -6.90 -32.02 -30.41
C LYS A 232 -7.48 -33.42 -30.65
N ALA A 233 -8.76 -33.65 -30.33
CA ALA A 233 -9.43 -34.92 -30.58
C ALA A 233 -9.52 -35.23 -32.09
N ALA A 234 -9.85 -34.24 -32.92
CA ALA A 234 -9.86 -34.38 -34.38
C ALA A 234 -8.45 -34.66 -34.96
N ALA A 235 -7.41 -34.04 -34.42
CA ALA A 235 -6.03 -34.28 -34.84
C ALA A 235 -5.51 -35.68 -34.44
N GLN A 236 -5.92 -36.21 -33.28
CA GLN A 236 -5.57 -37.56 -32.86
C GLN A 236 -6.24 -38.64 -33.73
N LYS A 237 -7.48 -38.42 -34.20
CA LYS A 237 -8.15 -39.34 -35.14
C LYS A 237 -7.49 -39.40 -36.53
N LYS A 238 -6.65 -38.42 -36.91
CA LYS A 238 -5.95 -38.40 -38.21
C LYS A 238 -4.54 -39.01 -38.18
N LYS A 239 -4.02 -39.45 -37.02
CA LYS A 239 -2.74 -40.17 -36.97
C LYS A 239 -2.97 -41.61 -37.39
N THR A 240 -2.66 -41.92 -38.65
CA THR A 240 -2.67 -43.28 -39.18
C THR A 240 -1.68 -44.17 -38.41
N PRO A 241 -2.00 -45.45 -38.15
CA PRO A 241 -1.14 -46.39 -37.42
C PRO A 241 0.27 -46.56 -37.99
N SER A 242 0.51 -46.15 -39.25
CA SER A 242 1.82 -46.22 -39.90
C SER A 242 2.88 -45.33 -39.24
N ASP A 243 2.49 -44.18 -38.69
CA ASP A 243 3.46 -43.18 -38.20
C ASP A 243 3.96 -43.49 -36.79
N ILE A 244 3.20 -44.27 -36.01
CA ILE A 244 3.58 -44.69 -34.65
C ILE A 244 4.73 -45.71 -34.69
N ARG A 245 4.82 -46.53 -35.76
CA ARG A 245 5.90 -47.52 -35.90
C ARG A 245 7.28 -46.88 -36.14
N LYS A 246 7.38 -45.81 -36.95
CA LYS A 246 8.66 -45.13 -37.24
C LYS A 246 9.23 -44.36 -36.05
N ALA A 247 8.40 -43.89 -35.12
CA ALA A 247 8.87 -43.15 -33.94
C ALA A 247 9.48 -44.06 -32.87
N LYS A 248 8.99 -45.30 -32.73
CA LYS A 248 9.49 -46.25 -31.72
C LYS A 248 10.89 -46.78 -32.07
N GLU A 249 11.21 -46.87 -33.36
CA GLU A 249 12.52 -47.36 -33.85
C GLU A 249 13.65 -46.35 -33.61
N LYS A 250 13.39 -45.04 -33.74
CA LYS A 250 14.40 -43.99 -33.49
C LYS A 250 14.76 -43.81 -32.01
N ALA A 251 13.88 -44.18 -31.08
CA ALA A 251 14.15 -44.07 -29.65
C ALA A 251 15.06 -45.20 -29.12
N ALA A 252 15.02 -46.38 -29.75
CA ALA A 252 15.85 -47.51 -29.34
C ALA A 252 17.34 -47.32 -29.70
N GLY A 253 17.66 -46.64 -30.81
CA GLY A 253 19.05 -46.46 -31.26
C GLY A 253 19.90 -45.48 -30.45
N LYS A 254 19.30 -44.59 -29.64
CA LYS A 254 20.04 -43.52 -28.94
C LYS A 254 20.56 -43.90 -27.55
N LYS A 255 20.14 -45.03 -26.98
CA LYS A 255 20.51 -45.43 -25.61
C LYS A 255 21.87 -46.13 -25.52
N THR A 256 22.45 -46.57 -26.63
CA THR A 256 23.65 -47.42 -26.61
C THR A 256 24.97 -46.65 -26.67
N VAL A 257 24.97 -45.33 -26.95
CA VAL A 257 26.22 -44.58 -27.24
C VAL A 257 26.86 -43.90 -26.02
N ARG A 258 26.22 -43.91 -24.83
CA ARG A 258 26.73 -43.17 -23.65
C ARG A 258 27.55 -43.98 -22.63
N LEU A 259 27.93 -45.23 -22.91
CA LEU A 259 28.60 -46.08 -21.93
C LEU A 259 30.13 -46.23 -22.07
N THR A 260 30.79 -45.57 -23.03
CA THR A 260 32.21 -45.83 -23.36
C THR A 260 33.13 -44.61 -23.31
N GLN A 261 32.92 -43.69 -22.38
CA GLN A 261 33.95 -42.71 -22.00
C GLN A 261 34.00 -42.55 -20.48
N LYS A 262 34.89 -43.32 -19.85
CA LYS A 262 35.52 -43.04 -18.56
C LYS A 262 36.94 -43.54 -18.62
#